data_AF-A0A1V5T342-F1
#
_entry.id   AF-A0A1V5T342-F1
#
_cell.length_a   1.000
_cell.length_b   1.000
_cell.length_c   1.000
_cell.angle_alpha   90.00
_cell.angle_beta   90.00
_cell.angle_gamma   90.00
#
_symmetry.space_group_name_H-M   'P 1'
#
loop_
_entity.id
_entity.type
_entity.pdbx_description
1 polymer ?
#
loop_
_entity_poly.entity_id
_entity_poly.type
_entity_poly.pdbx_seq_one_letter_code
_entity_poly.pdbx_strand_id
1 'polypeptide(L)'
;MVESYCLSNYFDLIDRKTLKDIYDFMENFPGTALDEYIGKDFNFHNLIVESSKNDFIINFYRSLQEKIHFFMSIQEDLDTFRAQHLQIMQYIFSGDKNKATKILREHILYSTQVIKTKLFHLKSDKKKNNDYNGKK
;
A
#
# COMPACT_ATOMS: atom_id res chain seq x y z
N MET A 1 -5.92 8.22 0.73
CA MET A 1 -6.88 9.26 1.17
C MET A 1 -7.37 9.01 2.60
N VAL A 2 -7.92 7.83 2.91
CA VAL A 2 -8.25 7.42 4.30
C VAL A 2 -7.01 7.28 5.16
N GLU A 3 -6.01 6.50 4.74
CA GLU A 3 -4.79 6.30 5.52
C GLU A 3 -4.04 7.62 5.79
N SER A 4 -3.93 8.49 4.80
CA SER A 4 -3.30 9.81 4.99
C SER A 4 -4.08 10.71 5.95
N TYR A 5 -5.41 10.57 6.00
CA TYR A 5 -6.22 11.23 7.02
C TYR A 5 -5.92 10.63 8.40
N CYS A 6 -5.92 9.30 8.51
CA CYS A 6 -5.65 8.62 9.78
C CYS A 6 -4.25 8.93 10.32
N LEU A 7 -3.22 8.82 9.48
CA LEU A 7 -1.84 9.15 9.84
C LEU A 7 -1.70 10.59 10.32
N SER A 8 -2.41 11.54 9.72
CA SER A 8 -2.33 12.95 10.10
C SER A 8 -3.06 13.29 11.40
N ASN A 9 -4.14 12.57 11.72
CA ASN A 9 -5.02 12.90 12.86
C ASN A 9 -4.79 12.00 14.08
N TYR A 10 -4.23 10.82 13.89
CA TYR A 10 -4.04 9.80 14.92
C TYR A 10 -2.58 9.33 15.00
N PHE A 11 -1.64 10.15 14.53
CA PHE A 11 -0.20 9.86 14.49
C PHE A 11 0.35 9.33 15.82
N ASP A 12 -0.03 9.97 16.93
CA ASP A 12 0.47 9.62 18.27
C ASP A 12 -0.15 8.33 18.82
N LEU A 13 -1.24 7.84 18.20
CA LEU A 13 -1.94 6.63 18.59
C LEU A 13 -1.48 5.39 17.81
N ILE A 14 -0.56 5.55 16.85
CA ILE A 14 0.02 4.43 16.11
C ILE A 14 0.83 3.57 17.07
N ASP A 15 0.55 2.26 17.10
CA ASP A 15 1.33 1.31 17.87
C ASP A 15 2.72 1.14 17.26
N ARG A 16 3.68 1.85 17.86
CA ARG A 16 5.08 1.89 17.42
C ARG A 16 5.81 0.56 17.61
N LYS A 17 5.35 -0.30 18.53
CA LYS A 17 5.94 -1.63 18.72
C LYS A 17 5.59 -2.51 17.53
N THR A 18 4.31 -2.61 17.20
CA THR A 18 3.85 -3.35 16.02
C THR A 18 4.45 -2.77 14.74
N LEU A 19 4.57 -1.43 14.63
CA LEU A 19 5.23 -0.79 13.50
C LEU A 19 6.70 -1.21 13.36
N LYS A 20 7.43 -1.33 14.47
CA LYS A 20 8.83 -1.77 14.47
C LYS A 20 8.99 -3.20 13.96
N ASP A 21 8.10 -4.11 14.38
CA ASP A 21 8.11 -5.50 13.91
C ASP A 21 7.83 -5.63 12.40
N ILE A 22 7.06 -4.68 11.83
CA ILE A 22 6.83 -4.62 10.39
C ILE A 22 8.06 -4.02 9.68
N TYR A 23 8.61 -2.94 10.22
CA TYR A 23 9.81 -2.30 9.68
C TYR A 23 10.99 -3.28 9.59
N ASP A 24 11.27 -4.02 10.66
CA ASP A 24 12.40 -4.95 10.72
C ASP A 24 12.28 -6.07 9.69
N PHE A 25 11.06 -6.55 9.45
CA PHE A 25 10.80 -7.51 8.38
C PHE A 25 11.06 -6.90 7.00
N MET A 26 10.54 -5.69 6.73
CA MET A 26 10.66 -5.06 5.41
C MET A 26 12.09 -4.61 5.10
N GLU A 27 12.82 -4.14 6.11
CA GLU A 27 14.22 -3.73 5.97
C GLU A 27 15.10 -4.94 5.59
N ASN A 28 14.87 -6.08 6.25
CA ASN A 28 15.62 -7.32 6.05
C ASN A 28 14.95 -8.29 5.07
N PHE A 29 14.06 -7.80 4.21
CA PHE A 29 13.26 -8.64 3.33
C PHE A 29 14.17 -9.46 2.38
N PRO A 30 14.10 -10.81 2.37
CA PRO A 30 15.03 -11.65 1.63
C PRO A 30 14.75 -11.76 0.12
N GLY A 31 13.71 -11.09 -0.39
CA GLY A 31 13.33 -11.16 -1.81
C GLY A 31 12.53 -12.41 -2.22
N THR A 32 12.59 -13.48 -1.44
CA THR A 32 11.96 -14.78 -1.78
C THR A 32 10.60 -15.01 -1.11
N ALA A 33 10.22 -14.20 -0.12
CA ALA A 33 9.01 -14.37 0.68
C ALA A 33 7.91 -13.34 0.29
N LEU A 34 7.57 -13.27 -1.00
CA LEU A 34 6.68 -12.23 -1.54
C LEU A 34 5.31 -12.20 -0.83
N ASP A 35 4.69 -13.34 -0.58
CA ASP A 35 3.40 -13.42 0.11
C ASP A 35 3.48 -12.86 1.55
N GLU A 36 4.58 -13.13 2.25
CA GLU A 36 4.82 -12.57 3.59
C GLU A 36 5.01 -11.06 3.53
N TYR A 37 5.72 -10.55 2.53
CA TYR A 37 5.87 -9.10 2.33
C TYR A 37 4.52 -8.45 2.06
N ILE A 38 3.72 -9.04 1.18
CA ILE A 38 2.37 -8.58 0.84
C ILE A 38 1.48 -8.57 2.10
N GLY A 39 1.61 -9.56 2.99
CA GLY A 39 0.93 -9.56 4.29
C GLY A 39 1.44 -8.46 5.23
N LYS A 40 2.74 -8.18 5.24
CA LYS A 40 3.35 -7.12 6.08
C LYS A 40 2.97 -5.72 5.60
N ASP A 41 2.88 -5.53 4.29
CA ASP A 41 2.34 -4.34 3.68
C ASP A 41 0.88 -4.10 4.08
N PHE A 42 0.05 -5.13 3.97
CA PHE A 42 -1.34 -5.07 4.43
C PHE A 42 -1.46 -4.68 5.90
N ASN A 43 -0.63 -5.28 6.76
CA ASN A 43 -0.59 -4.96 8.19
C ASN A 43 -0.12 -3.53 8.46
N PHE A 44 0.85 -3.02 7.70
CA PHE A 44 1.31 -1.64 7.83
C PHE A 44 0.18 -0.64 7.56
N HIS A 45 -0.53 -0.80 6.45
CA HIS A 45 -1.61 0.09 6.10
C HIS A 45 -2.79 0.01 7.09
N ASN A 46 -3.11 -1.21 7.57
CA ASN A 46 -4.13 -1.37 8.60
C ASN A 46 -3.75 -0.74 9.92
N LEU A 47 -2.50 -0.87 10.36
CA LEU A 47 -2.02 -0.26 11.59
C LEU A 47 -2.26 1.26 11.61
N ILE A 48 -2.05 1.92 10.46
CA ILE A 48 -2.34 3.35 10.30
C ILE A 48 -3.83 3.62 10.46
N VAL A 49 -4.71 2.84 9.84
CA VAL A 49 -6.16 3.06 9.87
C VAL A 49 -6.74 2.73 11.24
N GLU A 50 -6.30 1.65 11.88
CA GLU A 50 -6.73 1.19 13.20
C GLU A 50 -6.37 2.17 14.31
N SER A 51 -5.32 2.99 14.12
CA SER A 51 -5.01 4.09 15.04
C SER A 51 -6.16 5.09 15.24
N SER A 52 -7.10 5.16 14.28
CA SER A 52 -8.31 5.98 14.40
C SER A 52 -9.29 5.52 15.48
N LYS A 53 -9.22 4.23 15.88
CA LYS A 53 -10.17 3.57 16.79
C LYS A 53 -11.65 3.83 16.41
N ASN A 54 -11.90 4.03 15.12
CA ASN A 54 -13.21 4.34 14.59
C ASN A 54 -13.68 3.18 13.71
N ASP A 55 -14.62 2.39 14.24
CA ASP A 55 -15.12 1.19 13.57
C ASP A 55 -15.70 1.49 12.18
N PHE A 56 -16.32 2.66 11.98
CA PHE A 56 -16.82 3.04 10.66
C PHE A 56 -15.68 3.21 9.65
N ILE A 57 -14.61 3.94 10.01
CA ILE A 57 -13.45 4.15 9.14
C ILE A 57 -12.75 2.81 8.87
N ILE A 58 -12.54 2.00 9.91
CA ILE A 58 -11.88 0.70 9.83
C ILE A 58 -12.65 -0.24 8.90
N ASN A 59 -13.97 -0.37 9.10
CA ASN A 59 -14.80 -1.25 8.29
C ASN A 59 -14.90 -0.76 6.84
N PHE A 60 -15.01 0.56 6.63
CA PHE A 60 -14.98 1.13 5.29
C PHE A 60 -13.67 0.82 4.57
N TYR A 61 -12.54 1.02 5.24
CA TYR A 61 -11.22 0.75 4.67
C TYR A 61 -11.03 -0.74 4.33
N ARG A 62 -11.42 -1.65 5.23
CA ARG A 62 -11.36 -3.11 5.01
C ARG A 62 -12.10 -3.53 3.73
N SER A 63 -13.25 -2.92 3.44
CA SER A 63 -14.03 -3.21 2.22
C SER A 63 -13.34 -2.79 0.91
N LEU A 64 -12.35 -1.89 0.98
CA LEU A 64 -11.55 -1.42 -0.15
C LEU A 64 -10.23 -2.19 -0.27
N GLN A 65 -9.65 -2.59 0.86
CA GLN A 65 -8.28 -3.07 0.94
C GLN A 65 -8.06 -4.38 0.19
N GLU A 66 -9.00 -5.32 0.20
CA GLU A 66 -8.89 -6.58 -0.55
C GLU A 66 -8.71 -6.36 -2.06
N LYS A 67 -9.37 -5.32 -2.60
CA LYS A 67 -9.27 -4.96 -4.02
C LYS A 67 -7.93 -4.32 -4.34
N ILE A 68 -7.42 -3.48 -3.43
CA ILE A 68 -6.11 -2.84 -3.57
C ILE A 68 -5.01 -3.90 -3.54
N HIS A 69 -5.12 -4.86 -2.63
CA HIS A 69 -4.19 -5.97 -2.43
C HIS A 69 -4.07 -6.87 -3.67
N PHE A 70 -5.20 -7.21 -4.31
CA PHE A 70 -5.19 -7.96 -5.57
C PHE A 70 -4.32 -7.28 -6.64
N PHE A 71 -4.37 -5.96 -6.77
CA PHE A 71 -3.57 -5.26 -7.77
C PHE A 71 -2.08 -5.15 -7.40
N MET A 72 -1.77 -5.12 -6.11
CA MET A 72 -0.39 -5.09 -5.61
C MET A 72 0.33 -6.42 -5.87
N SER A 73 -0.36 -7.55 -5.81
CA SER A 73 0.22 -8.87 -6.13
C SER A 73 0.74 -9.00 -7.57
N ILE A 74 0.38 -8.04 -8.45
CA ILE A 74 0.77 -7.98 -9.86
C ILE A 74 1.95 -6.99 -10.03
N GLN A 75 2.49 -6.38 -8.97
CA GLN A 75 3.56 -5.37 -9.05
C GLN A 75 4.95 -5.96 -9.31
N GLU A 76 5.72 -5.26 -10.14
CA GLU A 76 7.09 -5.63 -10.52
C GLU A 76 8.14 -4.76 -9.81
N ASP A 77 7.74 -3.64 -9.20
CA ASP A 77 8.65 -2.64 -8.61
C ASP A 77 8.62 -2.67 -7.08
N LEU A 78 8.80 -3.86 -6.52
CA LEU A 78 8.73 -4.12 -5.09
C LEU A 78 9.73 -3.26 -4.30
N ASP A 79 10.92 -3.05 -4.83
CA ASP A 79 11.96 -2.27 -4.17
C ASP A 79 11.60 -0.79 -4.02
N THR A 80 10.96 -0.17 -5.01
CA THR A 80 10.50 1.22 -4.89
C THR A 80 9.43 1.35 -3.81
N PHE A 81 8.44 0.45 -3.79
CA PHE A 81 7.41 0.45 -2.75
C PHE A 81 7.99 0.21 -1.36
N ARG A 82 8.91 -0.76 -1.24
CA ARG A 82 9.62 -1.05 0.01
C ARG A 82 10.40 0.15 0.52
N ALA A 83 11.14 0.83 -0.34
CA ALA A 83 11.86 2.03 0.03
C ALA A 83 10.92 3.14 0.54
N GLN A 84 9.76 3.32 -0.11
CA GLN A 84 8.74 4.28 0.34
C GLN A 84 8.16 3.90 1.70
N HIS A 85 7.82 2.62 1.92
CA HIS A 85 7.31 2.15 3.22
C HIS A 85 8.30 2.42 4.34
N LEU A 86 9.57 2.00 4.17
CA LEU A 86 10.63 2.22 5.15
C LEU A 86 10.79 3.70 5.47
N GLN A 87 10.77 4.56 4.45
CA GLN A 87 10.86 6.01 4.64
C GLN A 87 9.69 6.58 5.45
N ILE A 88 8.45 6.13 5.18
CA ILE A 88 7.27 6.56 5.96
C ILE A 88 7.44 6.14 7.42
N MET A 89 7.82 4.89 7.68
CA MET A 89 8.00 4.37 9.04
C MET A 89 9.10 5.12 9.80
N GLN A 90 10.22 5.44 9.13
CA GLN A 90 11.30 6.26 9.72
C GLN A 90 10.80 7.66 10.14
N TYR A 91 9.94 8.30 9.34
CA TYR A 91 9.32 9.56 9.74
C TYR A 91 8.33 9.38 10.88
N ILE A 92 7.61 8.27 10.94
CA ILE A 92 6.77 7.95 12.10
C ILE A 92 7.65 7.81 13.36
N PHE A 93 8.72 7.03 13.31
CA PHE A 93 9.64 6.81 14.44
C PHE A 93 10.30 8.10 14.93
N SER A 94 10.72 8.97 14.02
CA SER A 94 11.34 10.27 14.37
C SER A 94 10.33 11.35 14.78
N GLY A 95 9.02 11.06 14.72
CA GLY A 95 7.97 12.00 15.11
C GLY A 95 7.63 13.06 14.04
N ASP A 96 8.18 12.95 12.84
CA ASP A 96 7.93 13.90 11.74
C ASP A 96 6.63 13.55 11.00
N LYS A 97 5.51 13.83 11.67
CA LYS A 97 4.15 13.59 11.16
C LYS A 97 3.93 14.18 9.77
N ASN A 98 4.43 15.39 9.52
CA ASN A 98 4.20 16.10 8.26
C ASN A 98 4.91 15.40 7.11
N LYS A 99 6.17 14.99 7.30
CA LYS A 99 6.89 14.21 6.29
C LYS A 99 6.29 12.82 6.11
N ALA A 100 5.95 12.13 7.19
CA ALA A 100 5.29 10.82 7.13
C ALA A 100 4.00 10.88 6.29
N THR A 101 3.14 11.88 6.58
CA THR A 101 1.87 12.09 5.87
C THR A 101 2.10 12.45 4.40
N LYS A 102 3.11 13.27 4.10
CA LYS A 102 3.45 13.66 2.73
C LYS A 102 3.89 12.44 1.91
N ILE A 103 4.86 11.67 2.40
CA ILE A 103 5.37 10.49 1.67
C ILE A 103 4.27 9.45 1.51
N LEU A 104 3.42 9.22 2.52
CA LEU A 104 2.28 8.30 2.39
C LEU A 104 1.32 8.72 1.27
N ARG A 105 1.05 10.02 1.12
CA ARG A 105 0.19 10.52 0.01
C ARG A 105 0.84 10.27 -1.34
N GLU A 106 2.14 10.54 -1.46
CA GLU A 106 2.91 10.33 -2.69
C GLU A 106 2.95 8.84 -3.06
N HIS A 107 3.20 7.97 -2.08
CA HIS A 107 3.14 6.52 -2.22
C HIS A 107 1.77 6.04 -2.76
N ILE A 108 0.65 6.45 -2.14
CA ILE A 108 -0.69 6.05 -2.59
C ILE A 108 -0.98 6.54 -4.03
N LEU A 109 -0.56 7.77 -4.36
CA LEU A 109 -0.72 8.33 -5.71
C LEU A 109 0.08 7.53 -6.74
N TYR A 110 1.33 7.18 -6.40
CA TYR A 110 2.18 6.36 -7.24
C TYR A 110 1.58 4.95 -7.45
N SER A 111 1.17 4.27 -6.38
CA SER A 111 0.47 2.97 -6.46
C SER A 111 -0.76 3.05 -7.37
N THR A 112 -1.58 4.09 -7.20
CA THR A 112 -2.78 4.31 -8.04
C THR A 112 -2.43 4.48 -9.52
N GLN A 113 -1.37 5.22 -9.83
CA GLN A 113 -0.92 5.44 -11.20
C GLN A 113 -0.40 4.16 -11.84
N VAL A 114 0.38 3.35 -11.10
CA VAL A 114 0.87 2.05 -11.56
C VAL A 114 -0.30 1.11 -11.87
N ILE A 115 -1.28 1.00 -10.97
CA ILE A 115 -2.47 0.18 -11.15
C ILE A 115 -3.26 0.63 -12.38
N LYS A 116 -3.47 1.95 -12.53
CA LYS A 116 -4.18 2.54 -13.67
C LYS A 116 -3.51 2.14 -14.98
N THR A 117 -2.19 2.32 -15.10
CA THR A 117 -1.42 1.96 -16.29
C THR A 117 -1.57 0.47 -16.63
N LYS A 118 -1.44 -0.41 -15.64
CA LYS A 118 -1.62 -1.87 -15.84
C LYS A 118 -3.02 -2.23 -16.31
N LEU A 119 -4.06 -1.64 -15.71
CA LEU A 119 -5.44 -1.84 -16.13
C LEU A 119 -5.71 -1.36 -17.57
N PHE A 120 -5.09 -0.25 -18.00
CA PHE A 120 -5.19 0.22 -19.39
C PHE A 120 -4.52 -0.73 -20.38
N HIS A 121 -3.37 -1.32 -20.03
CA HIS A 121 -2.72 -2.32 -20.87
C HIS A 121 -3.53 -3.62 -20.97
N LEU A 122 -4.09 -4.12 -19.85
CA LEU A 122 -4.98 -5.28 -19.86
C LEU A 122 -6.22 -5.09 -20.76
N LYS A 123 -6.80 -3.88 -20.81
CA LYS A 123 -7.89 -3.55 -21.73
C LYS A 123 -7.44 -3.51 -23.20
N SER A 124 -6.21 -3.09 -23.45
CA SER A 124 -5.66 -2.97 -24.80
C SER A 124 -5.34 -4.36 -25.40
N ASP A 125 -4.84 -5.28 -24.57
CA ASP A 125 -4.57 -6.67 -24.99
C ASP A 125 -5.85 -7.47 -25.23
N LYS A 126 -6.90 -7.25 -24.41
CA LYS A 126 -8.23 -7.84 -24.68
C LYS A 126 -8.83 -7.35 -26.02
N LYS A 127 -8.57 -6.10 -26.41
CA LYS A 127 -9.06 -5.56 -27.70
C LYS A 127 -8.35 -6.21 -28.89
N LYS A 128 -7.02 -6.36 -28.81
CA LYS A 128 -6.22 -7.07 -29.84
C LYS A 128 -6.63 -8.54 -29.99
N ASN A 129 -6.89 -9.26 -28.90
CA ASN A 129 -7.26 -10.67 -28.96
C ASN A 129 -8.69 -10.89 -29.51
N ASN A 130 -9.61 -9.95 -29.31
CA ASN A 130 -10.94 -10.02 -29.91
C ASN A 130 -10.94 -9.71 -31.41
N ASP A 131 -10.04 -8.84 -31.88
CA ASP A 131 -9.92 -8.53 -33.32
C ASP A 131 -9.27 -9.68 -34.13
N TYR A 132 -8.46 -10.53 -33.50
CA TYR A 132 -7.87 -11.72 -34.15
C TYR A 132 -8.85 -12.91 -34.25
N ASN A 133 -9.82 -13.04 -33.35
CA ASN A 133 -10.80 -14.13 -33.37
C ASN A 133 -12.07 -13.81 -34.20
N GLY A 134 -12.15 -12.64 -34.83
CA GLY A 134 -13.27 -12.21 -35.67
C GLY A 134 -13.13 -12.51 -37.18
N LYS A 135 -12.07 -13.22 -37.61
CA LYS A 135 -11.92 -13.68 -39.00
C LYS A 135 -12.06 -15.21 -39.06
N LYS A 136 -13.30 -15.68 -39.14
CA LYS A 136 -13.65 -16.96 -39.76
C LYS A 136 -14.75 -16.69 -40.77
#